data_AF-V7GUH8-F1
#
_entry.id   AF-V7GUH8-F1
#
_cell.length_a   1.000
_cell.length_b   1.000
_cell.length_c   1.000
_cell.angle_alpha   90.00
_cell.angle_beta   90.00
_cell.angle_gamma   90.00
#
_symmetry.space_group_name_H-M   'P 1'
#
loop_
_entity.id
_entity.type
_entity.pdbx_description
1 polymer ?
#
loop_
_entity_poly.entity_id
_entity_poly.type
_entity_poly.pdbx_seq_one_letter_code
_entity_poly.pdbx_strand_id
1 'polypeptide(L)'
;MQMNEKGYLGREVRPVAHEAAQVIQAAINHIRRGPLLGGNPSTNPKHTYVDVSTIAVLASLVDPRFDLSRLVQMCRELNVAHQQESNISVVMLVRAVMDHIPPIFGKATFAEVANSRPKSLKETLLPLESIRKIADTFHHQHIRKKETVPTATAVNASNAVESLLQEIIRTIRELGT
;
A
#
# COMPACT_ATOMS: atom_id res chain seq x y z
N MET A 1 -49.97 2.63 4.94
CA MET A 1 -48.68 2.50 5.65
C MET A 1 -48.74 3.39 6.87
N GLN A 2 -49.14 2.84 8.02
CA GLN A 2 -49.52 3.61 9.21
C GLN A 2 -48.39 3.60 10.25
N MET A 3 -48.04 4.80 10.74
CA MET A 3 -47.25 4.98 11.96
C MET A 3 -48.06 4.42 13.15
N ASN A 4 -47.44 3.58 13.98
CA ASN A 4 -47.98 3.21 15.28
C ASN A 4 -47.07 3.74 16.40
N GLU A 5 -47.49 3.56 17.66
CA GLU A 5 -46.79 4.04 18.87
C GLU A 5 -45.34 3.50 19.00
N LYS A 6 -44.98 2.46 18.25
CA LYS A 6 -43.63 1.86 18.23
C LYS A 6 -42.76 2.36 17.07
N GLY A 7 -43.20 3.38 16.34
CA GLY A 7 -42.48 3.97 15.21
C GLY A 7 -42.45 3.07 13.97
N TYR A 8 -41.41 3.23 13.14
CA TYR A 8 -41.31 2.56 11.84
C TYR A 8 -40.54 1.24 12.02
N LEU A 9 -41.12 0.11 11.58
CA LEU A 9 -40.55 -1.25 11.74
C LEU A 9 -40.26 -1.66 13.21
N GLY A 10 -41.05 -1.15 14.17
CA GLY A 10 -40.91 -1.49 15.59
C GLY A 10 -39.74 -0.81 16.29
N ARG A 11 -39.09 0.17 15.64
CA ARG A 11 -38.10 1.06 16.25
C ARG A 11 -38.69 2.46 16.37
N GLU A 12 -38.44 3.11 17.50
CA GLU A 12 -38.81 4.51 17.68
C GLU A 12 -38.18 5.37 16.57
N VAL A 13 -38.95 6.35 16.06
CA VAL A 13 -38.54 7.16 14.92
C VAL A 13 -37.33 8.04 15.24
N ARG A 14 -37.23 8.53 16.48
CA ARG A 14 -36.15 9.42 16.93
C ARG A 14 -34.75 8.78 16.85
N PRO A 15 -34.49 7.59 17.41
CA PRO A 15 -33.18 6.95 17.29
C PRO A 15 -32.82 6.57 15.85
N VAL A 16 -33.80 6.12 15.06
CA VAL A 16 -33.58 5.81 13.63
C VAL A 16 -33.18 7.06 12.85
N ALA A 17 -33.84 8.19 13.09
CA ALA A 17 -33.49 9.47 12.47
C ALA A 17 -32.11 9.96 12.92
N HIS A 18 -31.75 9.74 14.19
CA HIS A 18 -30.44 10.12 14.71
C HIS A 18 -29.30 9.28 14.07
N GLU A 19 -29.49 7.96 13.95
CA GLU A 19 -28.55 7.07 13.26
C GLU A 19 -28.35 7.48 11.79
N ALA A 20 -29.45 7.72 11.07
CA ALA A 20 -29.39 8.19 9.69
C ALA A 20 -28.64 9.53 9.56
N ALA A 21 -28.89 10.47 10.48
CA ALA A 21 -28.19 11.75 10.51
C ALA A 21 -26.69 11.58 10.75
N GLN A 22 -26.27 10.66 11.63
CA GLN A 22 -24.86 10.36 11.87
C GLN A 22 -24.17 9.77 10.63
N VAL A 23 -24.81 8.83 9.93
CA VAL A 23 -24.28 8.24 8.70
C VAL A 23 -24.12 9.30 7.60
N ILE A 24 -25.14 10.15 7.41
CA ILE A 24 -25.11 11.26 6.45
C ILE A 24 -23.99 12.24 6.81
N GLN A 25 -23.86 12.60 8.10
CA GLN A 25 -22.83 13.52 8.55
C GLN A 25 -21.43 12.93 8.37
N ALA A 26 -21.25 11.62 8.59
CA ALA A 26 -20.00 10.92 8.33
C ALA A 26 -19.64 10.95 6.83
N ALA A 27 -20.61 10.71 5.95
CA ALA A 27 -20.43 10.80 4.49
C ALA A 27 -20.07 12.22 4.04
N ILE A 28 -20.77 13.24 4.57
CA ILE A 28 -20.45 14.66 4.32
C ILE A 28 -19.03 14.98 4.79
N ASN A 29 -18.63 14.51 5.97
CA ASN A 29 -17.29 14.71 6.49
C ASN A 29 -16.23 14.02 5.62
N HIS A 30 -16.51 12.83 5.07
CA HIS A 30 -15.62 12.15 4.13
C HIS A 30 -15.43 12.96 2.83
N ILE A 31 -16.51 13.46 2.23
CA ILE A 31 -16.46 14.31 1.03
C ILE A 31 -15.71 15.62 1.31
N ARG A 32 -15.98 16.26 2.46
CA ARG A 32 -15.26 17.49 2.88
C ARG A 32 -13.78 17.26 3.16
N ARG A 33 -13.37 16.03 3.50
CA ARG A 33 -11.95 15.67 3.70
C ARG A 33 -11.20 15.47 2.38
N GLY A 34 -11.87 15.15 1.27
CA GLY A 34 -11.24 14.99 -0.04
C GLY A 34 -10.36 16.19 -0.43
N PRO A 35 -10.85 17.44 -0.36
CA PRO A 35 -10.06 18.65 -0.63
C PRO A 35 -8.99 18.97 0.42
N LEU A 36 -9.16 18.53 1.68
CA LEU A 36 -8.19 18.78 2.76
C LEU A 36 -6.93 17.92 2.63
N LEU A 37 -6.99 16.86 1.83
CA LEU A 37 -5.83 16.01 1.44
C LEU A 37 -5.14 16.51 0.16
N GLY A 38 -5.54 17.67 -0.37
CA GLY A 38 -4.80 18.37 -1.43
C GLY A 38 -4.94 17.81 -2.85
N GLY A 39 -5.88 16.90 -3.11
CA GLY A 39 -6.10 16.36 -4.46
C GLY A 39 -7.23 17.08 -5.19
N ASN A 40 -6.92 17.92 -6.17
CA ASN A 40 -7.78 17.98 -7.36
C ASN A 40 -7.61 16.63 -8.06
N PRO A 41 -8.66 15.84 -8.32
CA PRO A 41 -8.51 14.60 -9.08
C PRO A 41 -7.98 14.98 -10.47
N SER A 42 -6.70 14.69 -10.73
CA SER A 42 -6.17 14.80 -12.08
C SER A 42 -7.01 13.90 -12.97
N THR A 43 -7.62 14.47 -14.00
CA THR A 43 -8.49 13.76 -14.96
C THR A 43 -7.75 12.72 -15.80
N ASN A 44 -6.44 12.58 -15.59
CA ASN A 44 -5.63 11.51 -16.15
C ASN A 44 -5.24 10.55 -15.01
N PRO A 45 -5.68 9.29 -15.02
CA PRO A 45 -5.33 8.34 -13.98
C PRO A 45 -3.81 8.15 -13.97
N LYS A 46 -3.19 8.47 -12.84
CA LYS A 46 -1.76 8.22 -12.60
C LYS A 46 -1.49 6.73 -12.81
N HIS A 47 -0.36 6.40 -13.43
CA HIS A 47 0.07 5.01 -13.57
C HIS A 47 0.10 4.31 -12.21
N THR A 48 -0.25 3.03 -12.18
CA THR A 48 -0.13 2.21 -10.96
C THR A 48 1.34 2.06 -10.58
N TYR A 49 1.60 2.02 -9.27
CA TYR A 49 2.97 1.84 -8.76
C TYR A 49 3.49 0.42 -9.00
N VAL A 50 2.60 -0.56 -8.86
CA VAL A 50 2.78 -1.97 -9.20
C VAL A 50 1.76 -2.34 -10.27
N ASP A 51 2.19 -3.05 -11.31
CA ASP A 51 1.28 -3.44 -12.38
C ASP A 51 0.16 -4.37 -11.85
N VAL A 52 -1.08 -4.13 -12.30
CA VAL A 52 -2.25 -4.89 -11.83
C VAL A 52 -2.14 -6.37 -12.22
N SER A 53 -1.52 -6.68 -13.38
CA SER A 53 -1.29 -8.06 -13.81
C SER A 53 -0.29 -8.78 -12.89
N THR A 54 0.74 -8.09 -12.41
CA THR A 54 1.70 -8.64 -11.44
C THR A 54 1.02 -8.99 -10.12
N ILE A 55 0.13 -8.12 -9.61
CA ILE A 55 -0.67 -8.40 -8.42
C ILE A 55 -1.59 -9.60 -8.64
N ALA A 56 -2.22 -9.71 -9.82
CA ALA A 56 -3.08 -10.84 -10.16
C ALA A 56 -2.32 -12.16 -10.20
N VAL A 57 -1.12 -12.16 -10.79
CA VAL A 57 -0.24 -13.34 -10.79
C VAL A 57 0.14 -13.73 -9.37
N LEU A 58 0.62 -12.79 -8.55
CA LEU A 58 0.97 -13.06 -7.14
C LEU A 58 -0.21 -13.65 -6.36
N ALA A 59 -1.42 -13.11 -6.56
CA ALA A 59 -2.63 -13.61 -5.90
C ALA A 59 -3.07 -15.01 -6.37
N SER A 60 -2.64 -15.43 -7.55
CA SER A 60 -2.94 -16.76 -8.10
C SER A 60 -1.94 -17.85 -7.70
N LEU A 61 -0.77 -17.45 -7.18
CA LEU A 61 0.25 -18.40 -6.72
C LEU A 61 -0.21 -19.08 -5.44
N VAL A 62 -0.07 -20.41 -5.42
CA VAL A 62 -0.30 -21.24 -4.23
C VAL A 62 1.02 -21.94 -3.92
N ASP A 63 1.57 -21.68 -2.73
CA ASP A 63 2.79 -22.31 -2.24
C ASP A 63 2.58 -22.84 -0.81
N PRO A 64 2.92 -24.10 -0.51
CA PRO A 64 2.71 -24.66 0.82
C PRO A 64 3.64 -24.09 1.90
N ARG A 65 4.72 -23.39 1.52
CA ARG A 65 5.72 -22.83 2.46
C ARG A 65 5.46 -21.36 2.77
N PHE A 66 4.86 -20.62 1.84
CA PHE A 66 4.72 -19.16 1.95
C PHE A 66 3.30 -18.70 1.61
N ASP A 67 2.67 -17.99 2.55
CA ASP A 67 1.42 -17.26 2.31
C ASP A 67 1.72 -15.85 1.79
N LEU A 68 1.38 -15.60 0.52
CA LEU A 68 1.62 -14.32 -0.15
C LEU A 68 0.49 -13.30 0.05
N SER A 69 -0.57 -13.63 0.78
CA SER A 69 -1.76 -12.76 0.95
C SER A 69 -1.40 -11.38 1.47
N ARG A 70 -0.45 -11.32 2.41
CA ARG A 70 0.04 -10.05 2.98
C ARG A 70 0.80 -9.22 1.95
N LEU A 71 1.65 -9.83 1.14
CA LEU A 71 2.40 -9.16 0.07
C LEU A 71 1.43 -8.58 -0.98
N VAL A 72 0.45 -9.38 -1.40
CA VAL A 72 -0.59 -8.97 -2.35
C VAL A 72 -1.35 -7.75 -1.81
N GLN A 73 -1.74 -7.78 -0.54
CA GLN A 73 -2.44 -6.67 0.09
C GLN A 73 -1.58 -5.40 0.15
N MET A 74 -0.30 -5.52 0.50
CA MET A 74 0.64 -4.39 0.48
C MET A 74 0.80 -3.78 -0.92
N CYS A 75 0.86 -4.60 -1.98
CA CYS A 75 0.93 -4.10 -3.35
C CYS A 75 -0.34 -3.33 -3.77
N ARG A 76 -1.52 -3.79 -3.35
CA ARG A 76 -2.79 -3.09 -3.58
C ARG A 76 -2.84 -1.75 -2.85
N GLU A 77 -2.45 -1.74 -1.58
CA GLU A 77 -2.39 -0.51 -0.77
C GLU A 77 -1.35 0.47 -1.32
N LEU A 78 -0.23 -0.02 -1.84
CA LEU A 78 0.80 0.80 -2.46
C LEU A 78 0.29 1.53 -3.70
N ASN A 79 -0.53 0.86 -4.52
CA ASN A 79 -1.21 1.50 -5.65
C ASN A 79 -2.18 2.61 -5.20
N VAL A 80 -2.99 2.36 -4.18
CA VAL A 80 -3.89 3.38 -3.61
C VAL A 80 -3.09 4.56 -3.06
N ALA A 81 -2.06 4.31 -2.25
CA ALA A 81 -1.21 5.34 -1.68
C ALA A 81 -0.53 6.21 -2.76
N HIS A 82 -0.06 5.59 -3.84
CA HIS A 82 0.55 6.30 -4.96
C HIS A 82 -0.44 7.19 -5.73
N GLN A 83 -1.64 6.65 -5.99
CA GLN A 83 -2.72 7.38 -6.67
C GLN A 83 -3.21 8.58 -5.85
N GLN A 84 -3.23 8.44 -4.52
CA GLN A 84 -3.63 9.50 -3.57
C GLN A 84 -2.44 10.38 -3.12
N GLU A 85 -1.28 10.28 -3.78
CA GLU A 85 -0.07 11.05 -3.48
C GLU A 85 0.37 11.01 -2.00
N SER A 86 0.04 9.91 -1.33
CA SER A 86 0.36 9.65 0.07
C SER A 86 1.81 9.17 0.19
N ASN A 87 2.77 10.06 -0.11
CA ASN A 87 4.19 9.70 -0.30
C ASN A 87 4.83 9.09 0.95
N ILE A 88 4.42 9.47 2.16
CA ILE A 88 4.87 8.82 3.40
C ILE A 88 4.38 7.37 3.44
N SER A 89 3.09 7.13 3.13
CA SER A 89 2.55 5.78 3.06
C SER A 89 3.24 4.94 1.99
N VAL A 90 3.56 5.54 0.83
CA VAL A 90 4.33 4.87 -0.25
C VAL A 90 5.67 4.35 0.27
N VAL A 91 6.50 5.19 0.93
CA VAL A 91 7.82 4.71 1.42
C VAL A 91 7.69 3.67 2.52
N MET A 92 6.69 3.81 3.40
CA MET A 92 6.46 2.85 4.48
C MET A 92 6.02 1.49 3.94
N LEU A 93 5.17 1.48 2.92
CA LEU A 93 4.73 0.25 2.26
C LEU A 93 5.88 -0.40 1.48
N VAL A 94 6.69 0.37 0.75
CA VAL A 94 7.86 -0.18 0.05
C VAL A 94 8.84 -0.81 1.04
N ARG A 95 9.12 -0.14 2.17
CA ARG A 95 9.95 -0.72 3.22
C ARG A 95 9.35 -1.98 3.83
N ALA A 96 8.05 -1.98 4.13
CA ALA A 96 7.36 -3.16 4.65
C ALA A 96 7.40 -4.34 3.68
N VAL A 97 7.28 -4.08 2.37
CA VAL A 97 7.47 -5.08 1.32
C VAL A 97 8.89 -5.64 1.39
N MET A 98 9.93 -4.79 1.41
CA MET A 98 11.33 -5.25 1.48
C MET A 98 11.64 -6.11 2.70
N ASP A 99 11.00 -5.84 3.84
CA ASP A 99 11.29 -6.55 5.09
C ASP A 99 10.57 -7.92 5.18
N HIS A 100 9.46 -8.11 4.45
CA HIS A 100 8.74 -9.39 4.41
C HIS A 100 9.33 -10.41 3.44
N ILE A 101 10.13 -9.96 2.48
CA ILE A 101 10.62 -10.77 1.37
C ILE A 101 11.78 -11.74 1.69
N PRO A 102 12.75 -11.43 2.59
CA PRO A 102 13.95 -12.26 2.76
C PRO A 102 13.73 -13.76 2.97
N PRO A 103 12.72 -14.21 3.74
CA PRO A 103 12.44 -15.63 3.94
C PRO A 103 12.19 -16.41 2.65
N ILE A 104 11.57 -15.81 1.63
CA ILE A 104 11.31 -16.44 0.32
C ILE A 104 12.63 -16.87 -0.36
N PHE A 105 13.71 -16.13 -0.10
CA PHE A 105 15.03 -16.37 -0.67
C PHE A 105 15.98 -17.09 0.31
N GLY A 106 15.49 -17.53 1.47
CA GLY A 106 16.31 -18.12 2.53
C GLY A 106 17.39 -17.17 3.07
N LYS A 107 17.09 -15.87 3.12
CA LYS A 107 17.98 -14.81 3.63
C LYS A 107 17.39 -14.14 4.87
N ALA A 108 18.25 -13.55 5.70
CA ALA A 108 17.82 -12.84 6.90
C ALA A 108 17.45 -11.39 6.60
N THR A 109 18.14 -10.77 5.64
CA THR A 109 17.99 -9.34 5.33
C THR A 109 17.76 -9.10 3.84
N PHE A 110 17.10 -8.00 3.50
CA PHE A 110 16.94 -7.60 2.11
C PHE A 110 18.30 -7.31 1.44
N ALA A 111 19.27 -6.78 2.18
CA ALA A 111 20.61 -6.54 1.67
C ALA A 111 21.28 -7.84 1.20
N GLU A 112 21.11 -8.95 1.92
CA GLU A 112 21.56 -10.27 1.47
C GLU A 112 20.80 -10.75 0.23
N VAL A 113 19.49 -10.50 0.15
CA VAL A 113 18.68 -10.83 -1.04
C VAL A 113 19.27 -10.11 -2.25
N ALA A 114 19.39 -8.78 -2.20
CA ALA A 114 19.90 -7.97 -3.30
C ALA A 114 21.34 -8.36 -3.70
N ASN A 115 22.21 -8.63 -2.73
CA ASN A 115 23.60 -9.03 -3.00
C ASN A 115 23.74 -10.44 -3.58
N SER A 116 22.79 -11.33 -3.31
CA SER A 116 22.80 -12.70 -3.84
C SER A 116 22.33 -12.81 -5.30
N ARG A 117 21.82 -11.73 -5.89
CA ARG A 117 21.30 -11.71 -7.27
C ARG A 117 22.41 -11.49 -8.30
N PRO A 118 22.20 -11.86 -9.57
CA PRO A 118 23.08 -11.49 -10.68
C PRO A 118 23.29 -9.97 -10.75
N LYS A 119 24.42 -9.54 -11.30
CA LYS A 119 24.87 -8.13 -11.31
C LYS A 119 23.78 -7.14 -11.73
N SER A 120 23.09 -7.42 -12.85
CA SER A 120 22.03 -6.55 -13.37
C SER A 120 20.87 -6.38 -12.39
N LEU A 121 20.35 -7.48 -11.84
CA LEU A 121 19.24 -7.43 -10.88
C LEU A 121 19.67 -6.81 -9.54
N LYS A 122 20.90 -7.08 -9.09
CA LYS A 122 21.48 -6.41 -7.92
C LYS A 122 21.50 -4.89 -8.10
N GLU A 123 21.95 -4.39 -9.25
CA GLU A 123 21.97 -2.95 -9.55
C GLU A 123 20.56 -2.34 -9.57
N THR A 124 19.54 -3.10 -10.00
CA THR A 124 18.14 -2.68 -9.95
C THR A 124 17.55 -2.68 -8.54
N LEU A 125 17.93 -3.62 -7.68
CA LEU A 125 17.38 -3.78 -6.33
C LEU A 125 18.06 -2.89 -5.27
N LEU A 126 19.34 -2.58 -5.44
CA LEU A 126 20.10 -1.74 -4.49
C LEU A 126 19.46 -0.36 -4.22
N PRO A 127 18.87 0.35 -5.19
CA PRO A 127 18.13 1.59 -4.94
C PRO A 127 17.03 1.48 -3.88
N LEU A 128 16.45 0.29 -3.65
CA LEU A 128 15.45 0.09 -2.60
C LEU A 128 16.03 0.30 -1.20
N GLU A 129 17.33 0.07 -0.99
CA GLU A 129 18.03 0.42 0.27
C GLU A 129 17.99 1.92 0.54
N SER A 130 17.99 2.77 -0.50
CA SER A 130 17.82 4.22 -0.33
C SER A 130 16.40 4.54 0.13
N ILE A 131 15.37 3.83 -0.38
CA ILE A 131 13.99 4.00 0.08
C ILE A 131 13.82 3.57 1.53
N ARG A 132 14.48 2.50 1.97
CA ARG A 132 14.52 2.10 3.39
C ARG A 132 15.02 3.26 4.26
N LYS A 133 16.13 3.90 3.90
CA LYS A 133 16.67 5.05 4.64
C LYS A 133 15.73 6.25 4.68
N ILE A 134 15.01 6.51 3.57
CA ILE A 134 14.00 7.55 3.51
C ILE A 134 12.86 7.23 4.48
N ALA A 135 12.33 6.00 4.44
CA ALA A 135 11.29 5.54 5.35
C ALA A 135 11.75 5.63 6.82
N ASP A 136 12.95 5.16 7.15
CA ASP A 136 13.50 5.25 8.51
C ASP A 136 13.57 6.71 8.99
N THR A 137 13.97 7.63 8.11
CA THR A 137 14.00 9.06 8.42
C THR A 137 12.61 9.57 8.82
N PHE A 138 11.58 9.27 8.02
CA PHE A 138 10.21 9.72 8.30
C PHE A 138 9.51 8.93 9.41
N HIS A 139 10.01 7.74 9.77
CA HIS A 139 9.49 6.93 10.86
C HIS A 139 10.05 7.40 12.22
N HIS A 140 11.32 7.78 12.27
CA HIS A 140 12.04 8.08 13.51
C HIS A 140 12.17 9.57 13.82
N GLN A 141 12.02 10.46 12.82
CA GLN A 141 12.21 11.88 13.04
C GLN A 141 11.09 12.48 13.92
N HIS A 142 11.48 13.13 15.02
CA HIS A 142 10.58 13.96 15.82
C HIS A 142 10.26 15.28 15.13
N ILE A 143 9.12 15.88 15.46
CA ILE A 143 8.67 17.17 14.92
C ILE A 143 9.66 18.31 15.22
N ARG A 144 9.93 19.14 14.21
CA ARG A 144 10.90 20.26 14.18
C ARG A 144 10.21 21.56 13.79
N LYS A 145 10.93 22.68 13.92
CA LYS A 145 10.45 24.03 13.54
C LYS A 145 10.13 24.18 12.06
N LYS A 146 10.79 23.41 11.20
CA LYS A 146 10.56 23.35 9.76
C LYS A 146 10.61 21.89 9.34
N GLU A 147 9.52 21.43 8.75
CA GLU A 147 9.42 20.07 8.23
C GLU A 147 9.60 20.06 6.72
N THR A 148 10.08 18.92 6.23
CA THR A 148 10.02 18.56 4.82
C THR A 148 9.25 17.27 4.69
N VAL A 149 8.47 17.14 3.62
CA VAL A 149 7.76 15.90 3.30
C VAL A 149 8.37 15.29 2.04
N PRO A 150 8.33 13.96 1.89
CA PRO A 150 8.89 13.33 0.71
C PRO A 150 8.09 13.70 -0.53
N THR A 151 8.80 13.95 -1.64
CA THR A 151 8.20 14.21 -2.95
C THR A 151 7.91 12.90 -3.67
N ALA A 152 6.97 12.91 -4.62
CA ALA A 152 6.65 11.73 -5.43
C ALA A 152 7.88 11.14 -6.13
N THR A 153 8.81 11.99 -6.60
CA THR A 153 10.07 11.57 -7.23
C THR A 153 11.01 10.86 -6.25
N ALA A 154 11.14 11.39 -5.03
CA ALA A 154 12.04 10.83 -4.03
C ALA A 154 11.61 9.42 -3.57
N VAL A 155 10.30 9.15 -3.60
CA VAL A 155 9.71 7.89 -3.15
C VAL A 155 9.46 6.89 -4.29
N ASN A 156 9.74 7.28 -5.53
CA ASN A 156 9.46 6.43 -6.68
C ASN A 156 10.58 5.40 -6.89
N ALA A 157 10.28 4.15 -6.55
CA ALA A 157 11.07 2.98 -6.86
C ALA A 157 10.25 1.88 -7.54
N SER A 158 9.19 2.27 -8.27
CA SER A 158 8.25 1.37 -8.96
C SER A 158 8.98 0.30 -9.80
N ASN A 159 9.93 0.70 -10.65
CA ASN A 159 10.70 -0.23 -11.47
C ASN A 159 11.47 -1.29 -10.66
N ALA A 160 12.03 -0.89 -9.52
CA ALA A 160 12.78 -1.79 -8.65
C ALA A 160 11.86 -2.74 -7.88
N VAL A 161 10.70 -2.25 -7.42
CA VAL A 161 9.66 -3.08 -6.80
C VAL A 161 9.11 -4.07 -7.82
N GLU A 162 8.80 -3.65 -9.04
CA GLU A 162 8.32 -4.54 -10.09
C GLU A 162 9.33 -5.67 -10.37
N SER A 163 10.61 -5.32 -10.54
CA SER A 163 11.69 -6.30 -10.73
C SER A 163 11.80 -7.31 -9.58
N LEU A 164 11.60 -6.84 -8.34
CA LEU A 164 11.60 -7.67 -7.15
C LEU A 164 10.41 -8.64 -7.13
N LEU A 165 9.21 -8.17 -7.48
CA LEU A 165 8.00 -8.99 -7.53
C LEU A 165 8.10 -10.06 -8.62
N GLN A 166 8.65 -9.73 -9.80
CA GLN A 166 8.90 -10.72 -10.85
C GLN A 166 9.87 -11.80 -10.40
N GLU A 167 10.92 -11.43 -9.65
CA GLU A 167 11.88 -12.39 -9.10
C GLU A 167 11.23 -13.30 -8.03
N ILE A 168 10.30 -12.78 -7.22
CA ILE A 168 9.50 -13.58 -6.28
C ILE A 168 8.63 -14.58 -7.04
N ILE A 169 7.90 -14.12 -8.06
CA ILE A 169 7.05 -14.99 -8.89
C ILE A 169 7.88 -16.12 -9.49
N ARG A 170 9.05 -15.80 -10.05
CA ARG A 170 9.99 -16.80 -10.61
C ARG A 170 10.43 -17.81 -9.55
N THR A 171 10.85 -17.33 -8.39
CA THR A 171 11.37 -18.18 -7.30
C THR A 171 10.30 -19.13 -6.78
N ILE A 172 9.08 -18.64 -6.53
CA ILE A 172 7.97 -19.49 -6.07
C ILE A 172 7.62 -20.58 -7.10
N ARG A 173 7.62 -20.24 -8.39
CA ARG A 173 7.36 -21.22 -9.46
C ARG A 173 8.44 -22.29 -9.56
N GLU A 174 9.72 -21.92 -9.43
CA GLU A 174 10.84 -22.87 -9.44
C GLU A 174 10.87 -23.78 -8.22
N LEU A 175 10.44 -23.26 -7.07
CA LEU A 175 10.40 -24.04 -5.84
C LEU A 175 9.19 -24.99 -5.76
N GLY A 176 8.16 -24.77 -6.59
CA GLY A 176 6.93 -25.57 -6.66
C GLY A 176 6.97 -26.72 -7.69
N THR A 177 8.01 -26.78 -8.51
CA THR A 177 8.38 -27.94 -9.35
C THR A 177 9.30 -28.88 -8.60
#